data_AF-A0A7W7KDR0-F1
#
_entry.id   AF-A0A7W7KDR0-F1
#
_cell.length_a   1.000
_cell.length_b   1.000
_cell.length_c   1.000
_cell.angle_alpha   90.00
_cell.angle_beta   90.00
_cell.angle_gamma   90.00
#
_symmetry.space_group_name_H-M   'P 1'
#
loop_
_entity.id
_entity.type
_entity.pdbx_description
1 polymer ?
#
loop_
_entity_poly.entity_id
_entity_poly.type
_entity_poly.pdbx_seq_one_letter_code
_entity_poly.pdbx_strand_id
1 'polypeptide(L)' 'MNPIEMAFSKLKALLRQEPARTVDGLVERNGSLLDRFLPNECANFFHAPGYQRSW' A
#
# COMPACT_ATOMS: atom_id res chain seq x y z
N MET A 1 -1.13 13.79 2.00
CA MET A 1 -0.98 12.33 1.94
C MET A 1 -0.86 11.84 3.36
N ASN A 2 -1.92 11.22 3.86
CA ASN A 2 -1.91 10.50 5.12
C ASN A 2 -1.22 9.13 4.96
N PRO A 3 -0.74 8.48 6.05
CA PRO A 3 -0.03 7.20 5.95
C PRO A 3 -0.84 6.13 5.21
N ILE A 4 -2.16 6.15 5.39
CA ILE A 4 -3.11 5.27 4.70
C ILE A 4 -3.10 5.56 3.18
N GLU A 5 -3.19 6.83 2.78
CA GLU A 5 -3.13 7.29 1.40
C GLU A 5 -1.80 6.95 0.73
N MET A 6 -0.68 6.98 1.47
CA MET A 6 0.63 6.54 0.98
C MET A 6 0.65 5.04 0.69
N ALA A 7 0.18 4.22 1.63
CA ALA A 7 0.07 2.78 1.46
C ALA A 7 -0.85 2.40 0.28
N PHE A 8 -2.03 3.04 0.20
CA PHE A 8 -2.97 2.84 -0.91
C PHE A 8 -2.42 3.34 -2.25
N SER A 9 -1.60 4.38 -2.27
CA SER A 9 -0.97 4.86 -3.50
C SER A 9 0.02 3.83 -4.04
N LYS A 10 0.84 3.21 -3.18
CA LYS A 10 1.72 2.09 -3.56
C LYS A 10 0.90 0.88 -4.04
N LEU A 11 -0.12 0.47 -3.30
CA LEU A 11 -0.96 -0.67 -3.69
C LEU A 11 -1.60 -0.47 -5.07
N LYS A 12 -2.16 0.71 -5.33
CA LYS A 12 -2.70 1.07 -6.66
C LYS A 12 -1.62 1.04 -7.74
N ALA A 13 -0.40 1.47 -7.46
CA ALA A 13 0.70 1.41 -8.41
C ALA A 13 1.08 -0.04 -8.76
N LEU A 14 1.09 -0.94 -7.78
CA LEU A 14 1.35 -2.37 -7.99
C LEU A 14 0.22 -3.06 -8.77
N LEU A 15 -1.04 -2.75 -8.47
CA LEU A 15 -2.20 -3.30 -9.17
C LEU A 15 -2.24 -2.90 -10.66
N ARG A 16 -1.75 -1.71 -11.01
CA ARG A 16 -1.70 -1.26 -12.42
C ARG A 16 -0.64 -1.99 -13.25
N GLN A 17 0.37 -2.59 -12.63
CA GLN A 17 1.46 -3.25 -13.34
C GLN A 17 1.01 -4.56 -13.98
N GLU A 18 0.09 -5.30 -13.34
CA GLU A 18 -0.56 -6.44 -14.01
C GLU A 18 -2.04 -6.50 -13.59
N PRO A 19 -2.96 -6.13 -14.49
CA PRO A 19 -4.38 -6.06 -14.17
C PRO A 19 -5.01 -7.45 -14.07
N ALA A 20 -5.70 -7.73 -12.97
CA ALA A 20 -6.58 -8.89 -12.86
C ALA A 20 -7.86 -8.68 -13.70
N ARG A 21 -8.34 -9.75 -14.34
CA ARG A 21 -9.53 -9.73 -15.23
C ARG A 21 -10.80 -10.26 -14.57
N THR A 22 -10.69 -10.74 -13.33
CA THR A 22 -11.80 -11.26 -12.52
C THR A 22 -11.73 -10.66 -11.12
N VAL A 23 -12.88 -10.63 -10.43
CA VAL A 23 -12.96 -10.14 -9.04
C VAL A 23 -12.14 -11.06 -8.12
N ASP A 24 -12.28 -12.38 -8.25
CA ASP A 24 -11.51 -13.32 -7.43
C ASP A 24 -10.01 -13.18 -7.67
N GLY A 25 -9.60 -13.03 -8.93
CA GLY A 25 -8.20 -12.78 -9.28
C GLY A 25 -7.69 -11.45 -8.74
N LEU A 26 -8.54 -10.44 -8.60
CA LEU A 26 -8.18 -9.17 -7.96
C LEU A 26 -7.96 -9.35 -6.46
N VAL A 27 -8.82 -10.11 -5.77
CA VAL A 27 -8.73 -10.36 -4.33
C VAL A 27 -7.48 -11.17 -3.98
N GLU A 28 -7.25 -12.28 -4.68
CA GLU A 28 -6.04 -13.10 -4.50
C GLU A 28 -4.77 -12.28 -4.73
N ARG A 29 -4.77 -11.50 -5.81
CA ARG A 29 -3.65 -10.63 -6.14
C ARG A 29 -3.43 -9.55 -5.10
N ASN A 30 -4.50 -8.92 -4.60
CA ASN A 30 -4.39 -7.96 -3.51
C ASN A 30 -3.69 -8.57 -2.30
N GLY A 31 -4.05 -9.80 -1.92
CA GLY A 31 -3.35 -10.56 -0.87
C GLY A 31 -1.86 -10.71 -1.15
N SER A 32 -1.49 -11.25 -2.32
CA SER A 32 -0.08 -11.45 -2.68
C SER A 32 0.75 -10.16 -2.77
N LEU A 33 0.12 -9.03 -3.08
CA LEU A 33 0.79 -7.72 -3.15
C LEU A 33 1.06 -7.15 -1.76
N LEU A 34 0.26 -7.51 -0.75
CA LEU A 34 0.50 -7.10 0.63
C LEU A 34 1.82 -7.67 1.18
N ASP A 35 2.26 -8.83 0.70
CA ASP A 35 3.57 -9.41 1.05
C ASP A 35 4.76 -8.52 0.61
N ARG A 36 4.54 -7.60 -0.33
CA ARG A 36 5.55 -6.62 -0.79
C ARG A 36 5.65 -5.39 0.10
N PHE A 37 4.89 -5.31 1.18
CA PHE A 37 4.95 -4.22 2.16
C PHE A 37 5.83 -4.63 3.32
N LEU A 38 7.09 -4.22 3.27
CA LEU A 38 8.06 -4.55 4.31
C LEU A 38 7.78 -3.75 5.60
N PRO A 39 8.01 -4.31 6.80
CA PRO A 39 7.71 -3.62 8.06
C PRO A 39 8.39 -2.25 8.20
N ASN A 40 9.64 -2.12 7.74
CA ASN A 40 10.39 -0.86 7.76
C ASN A 40 9.77 0.21 6.84
N GLU A 41 9.30 -0.19 5.67
CA GLU A 41 8.61 0.69 4.73
C GLU A 41 7.26 1.14 5.29
N CYS A 42 6.51 0.23 5.93
CA CYS A 42 5.27 0.57 6.61
C CYS A 42 5.48 1.60 7.71
N ALA A 43 6.55 1.46 8.52
CA ALA A 43 6.92 2.46 9.51
C ALA A 43 7.21 3.82 8.86
N ASN A 44 7.88 3.84 7.71
CA ASN A 44 8.20 5.07 7.00
C ASN A 44 6.97 5.86 6.51
N PHE A 45 5.82 5.21 6.29
CA PHE A 45 4.58 5.94 5.94
C PHE A 45 4.11 6.87 7.06
N PHE A 46 4.46 6.59 8.32
CA PHE A 46 4.12 7.42 9.48
C PHE A 46 5.14 8.54 9.74
N HIS A 47 6.32 8.48 9.11
CA HIS A 47 7.40 9.46 9.27
C HIS A 47 7.33 10.62 8.28
N ALA A 48 6.29 10.70 7.45
CA ALA A 48 6.11 11.83 6.54
C ALA A 48 5.91 13.15 7.32
N PRO A 49 6.51 14.27 6.84
CA PRO A 49 6.35 15.58 7.47
C PRO A 49 4.85 15.97 7.47
N GLY A 50 4.24 15.94 8.66
CA GLY A 50 2.79 16.08 8.87
C GLY A 50 2.19 15.06 9.84
N TYR A 51 2.85 13.91 10.06
CA TYR A 51 2.40 12.85 10.99
C TYR A 51 3.33 12.64 12.19
N GLN A 52 4.55 13.18 12.16
CA GLN A 52 5.50 13.13 13.28
C GLN A 52 5.08 13.98 14.50
N ARG A 53 3.94 14.69 14.44
CA ARG A 53 3.45 15.59 15.49
C ARG A 53 1.97 15.36 15.77
N SER A 54 1.63 14.22 16.37
CA SER A 54 0.42 14.06 17.20
C SER A 54 0.52 12.74 17.97
N TRP A 55 1.25 12.78 19.09
CA TRP A 55 1.00 11.92 20.25
C TRP A 55 0.53 12.84 21.38
#